data_AF-A0A3P1XE64-F1
#
_entry.id   AF-A0A3P1XE64-F1
#
_cell.length_a   1.000
_cell.length_b   1.000
_cell.length_c   1.000
_cell.angle_alpha   90.00
_cell.angle_beta   90.00
_cell.angle_gamma   90.00
#
_symmetry.space_group_name_H-M   'P 1'
#
loop_
_entity.id
_entity.type
_entity.pdbx_description
1 polymer ?
#
loop_
_entity_poly.entity_id
_entity_poly.type
_entity_poly.pdbx_seq_one_letter_code
_entity_poly.pdbx_strand_id
1 'polypeptide(L)' 'MSQSLFSQPLNVINVGIAMFSDDLKKQHVEVTQLDWTPPGQG' A
#
# COMPACT_ATOMS: atom_id res chain seq x y z
N MET A 1 17.77 -13.56 -8.95
CA MET A 1 16.36 -13.85 -9.32
C MET A 1 15.43 -12.88 -8.59
N SER A 2 15.44 -11.59 -8.92
CA SER A 2 14.53 -10.58 -8.31
C SER A 2 14.03 -9.53 -9.30
N GLN A 3 14.54 -9.51 -10.53
CA GLN A 3 14.25 -8.45 -11.51
C GLN A 3 12.79 -8.44 -11.95
N SER A 4 12.11 -9.59 -11.95
CA SER A 4 10.74 -9.70 -12.49
C SER A 4 9.66 -9.16 -11.56
N LEU A 5 9.88 -9.14 -10.23
CA LEU A 5 8.84 -8.74 -9.27
C LEU A 5 8.41 -7.28 -9.46
N PHE A 6 9.36 -6.40 -9.79
CA PHE A 6 9.13 -4.97 -10.03
C PHE A 6 9.01 -4.62 -11.52
N SER A 7 9.11 -5.62 -12.41
CA SER A 7 8.95 -5.42 -13.87
C SER A 7 7.49 -5.53 -14.32
N GLN A 8 6.57 -5.68 -13.38
CA GLN A 8 5.13 -5.81 -13.61
C GLN A 8 4.37 -4.84 -12.69
N PRO A 9 3.12 -4.50 -13.02
CA PRO A 9 2.26 -3.74 -12.13
C PRO A 9 2.23 -4.38 -10.73
N LEU A 10 2.41 -3.54 -9.70
CA LEU A 10 2.44 -3.97 -8.31
C LEU A 10 1.04 -3.94 -7.72
N ASN A 11 0.68 -4.99 -7.00
CA ASN A 11 -0.50 -5.01 -6.15
C ASN A 11 -0.14 -4.40 -4.78
N VAL A 12 -0.50 -3.14 -4.55
CA VAL A 12 -0.11 -2.41 -3.33
C VAL A 12 -1.22 -2.46 -2.29
N ILE A 13 -0.89 -2.90 -1.07
CA ILE A 13 -1.76 -2.84 0.11
C ILE A 13 -1.11 -1.89 1.11
N ASN A 14 -1.76 -0.76 1.39
CA ASN A 14 -1.31 0.15 2.45
C ASN A 14 -1.93 -0.29 3.78
N VAL A 15 -1.09 -0.53 4.78
CA VAL A 15 -1.52 -0.89 6.14
C VAL A 15 -1.11 0.24 7.09
N GLY A 16 -2.07 0.78 7.85
CA GLY A 16 -1.82 1.88 8.77
C GLY A 16 -2.30 3.22 8.21
N ILE A 17 -1.44 4.25 8.25
CA ILE A 17 -1.85 5.65 8.05
C ILE A 17 -2.41 5.87 6.64
N ALA A 18 -3.66 6.34 6.55
CA ALA A 18 -4.37 6.58 5.29
C ALA A 18 -3.67 7.60 4.36
N MET A 19 -2.93 8.56 4.94
CA MET A 19 -2.18 9.58 4.20
C MET A 19 -1.24 8.97 3.13
N PHE A 20 -0.62 7.82 3.42
CA PHE A 20 0.25 7.16 2.43
C PHE A 20 -0.55 6.61 1.25
N SER A 21 -1.75 6.06 1.47
CA SER A 21 -2.64 5.65 0.37
C SER A 21 -3.04 6.85 -0.48
N ASP A 22 -3.34 7.99 0.14
CA ASP A 22 -3.73 9.19 -0.59
C ASP A 22 -2.59 9.75 -1.45
N ASP A 23 -1.36 9.75 -0.94
CA ASP A 23 -0.18 10.19 -1.69
C ASP A 23 0.16 9.24 -2.85
N LEU A 24 -0.03 7.93 -2.66
CA LEU A 24 0.11 6.93 -3.73
C LEU A 24 -0.96 7.11 -4.83
N LYS A 25 -2.21 7.39 -4.46
CA LYS A 25 -3.29 7.67 -5.42
C LYS A 25 -3.00 8.92 -6.25
N LYS A 26 -2.45 9.98 -5.65
CA LYS A 26 -2.03 11.21 -6.39
C LYS A 26 -0.94 10.92 -7.42
N GLN A 27 -0.13 9.89 -7.17
CA GLN A 27 0.90 9.41 -8.10
C GLN A 27 0.35 8.40 -9.12
N HIS A 28 -0.98 8.20 -9.16
CA HIS A 28 -1.66 7.25 -10.04
C HIS A 28 -1.26 5.79 -9.80
N VAL A 29 -0.86 5.45 -8.57
CA VAL A 29 -0.58 4.07 -8.15
C VAL A 29 -1.90 3.43 -7.70
N GLU A 30 -2.18 2.23 -8.21
CA GLU A 30 -3.28 1.40 -7.71
C GLU A 30 -2.93 0.87 -6.31
N VAL A 31 -3.69 1.29 -5.30
CA VAL A 31 -3.48 0.92 -3.90
C VAL A 31 -4.79 0.63 -3.18
N THR A 32 -4.81 -0.45 -2.41
CA THR A 32 -5.90 -0.76 -1.48
C THR A 32 -5.50 -0.34 -0.07
N GLN A 33 -6.29 0.53 0.57
CA GLN A 33 -6.12 0.86 1.98
C GLN A 33 -6.73 -0.24 2.84
N LEU A 34 -5.93 -0.84 3.71
CA LEU A 34 -6.41 -1.72 4.76
C LEU A 34 -6.61 -0.91 6.04
N ASP A 35 -7.85 -0.79 6.48
CA ASP A 35 -8.20 -0.24 7.79
C ASP A 35 -7.91 -1.28 8.88
N TRP A 36 -6.66 -1.28 9.35
CA TRP A 36 -6.16 -2.22 10.34
C TRP A 36 -5.71 -1.47 11.60
N THR A 37 -6.19 -1.95 12.74
CA THR A 37 -5.79 -1.49 14.08
C THR A 37 -5.24 -2.68 14.86
N PRO A 38 -4.11 -2.54 15.58
CA PRO A 38 -3.59 -3.62 16.40
C PRO A 38 -4.59 -4.00 17.51
N PRO A 39 -4.70 -5.29 17.88
CA PRO A 39 -5.67 -5.75 18.89
C PRO A 39 -5.54 -5.04 20.25
N GLY A 40 -4.35 -4.56 20.59
CA GLY A 40 -4.09 -3.83 21.84
C GLY A 40 -4.23 -2.31 21.73
N GLN A 41 -4.59 -1.76 20.56
CA GLN A 41 -4.64 -0.32 20.25
C GLN A 41 -3.36 0.50 20.46
N GLY A 42 -2.29 -0.11 21.02
CA GLY A 42 -1.04 0.57 21.38
C GLY A 42 -0.92 0.68 22.89
#